data_AF-A0A920VZG3-F1
#
_entry.id   AF-A0A920VZG3-F1
#
_cell.length_a   1.000
_cell.length_b   1.000
_cell.length_c   1.000
_cell.angle_alpha   90.00
_cell.angle_beta   90.00
_cell.angle_gamma   90.00
#
_symmetry.space_group_name_H-M   'P 1'
#
loop_
_entity.id
_entity.type
_entity.pdbx_description
1 polymer ?
#
loop_
_entity_poly.entity_id
_entity_poly.type
_entity_poly.pdbx_seq_one_letter_code
_entity_poly.pdbx_strand_id
1 'polypeptide(L)' 'MGDGALTKADMAERLFEELGLNKREAKEVVEQFFEEIRESLERNEQVKLSGYGILTLGTRNNALVEIQKPVKKSQLRPDV' A
#
# COMPACT_ATOMS: atom_id res chain seq x y z
N MET A 1 26.73 2.27 1.77
CA MET A 1 25.53 1.44 2.00
C MET A 1 24.37 2.22 1.38
N GLY A 2 24.06 2.16 0.09
CA GLY A 2 23.99 1.05 -0.84
C GLY A 2 22.56 1.13 -1.39
N ASP A 3 22.38 1.59 -2.63
CA ASP A 3 21.09 1.84 -3.30
C ASP A 3 20.28 0.54 -3.49
N GLY A 4 19.70 0.04 -2.40
CA GLY A 4 18.85 -1.14 -2.35
C GLY A 4 17.62 -0.88 -1.49
N ALA A 5 16.52 -1.56 -1.82
CA ALA A 5 15.28 -1.47 -1.04
C ALA A 5 15.54 -1.90 0.42
N LEU A 6 15.00 -1.14 1.37
CA LEU A 6 15.08 -1.47 2.80
C LEU A 6 14.40 -2.82 3.07
N THR A 7 15.13 -3.78 3.62
CA THR A 7 14.60 -5.09 3.99
C THR A 7 14.31 -5.19 5.50
N LYS A 8 13.54 -6.21 5.90
CA LYS A 8 13.32 -6.53 7.32
C LYS A 8 14.64 -6.79 8.07
N ALA A 9 15.62 -7.39 7.41
CA ALA A 9 16.93 -7.65 8.00
C ALA A 9 17.68 -6.35 8.27
N ASP A 10 17.62 -5.39 7.34
CA ASP A 10 18.23 -4.07 7.53
C ASP A 10 17.57 -3.30 8.67
N MET A 11 16.24 -3.39 8.81
CA MET A 11 15.51 -2.78 9.93
C MET A 11 15.93 -3.39 11.28
N ALA A 12 16.03 -4.72 11.35
CA ALA A 12 16.45 -5.40 12.58
C ALA A 12 17.90 -5.08 12.96
N GLU A 13 18.81 -5.00 11.99
CA GLU A 13 20.21 -4.62 12.26
C GLU A 13 20.29 -3.18 12.75
N ARG A 14 19.51 -2.24 12.19
CA ARG A 14 19.44 -0.86 12.71
C ARG A 14 18.91 -0.78 14.13
N LEU A 15 17.88 -1.57 14.48
CA LEU A 15 17.38 -1.61 15.86
C LEU A 15 18.43 -2.19 16.83
N PHE A 16 19.23 -3.16 16.40
CA PHE A 16 20.35 -3.68 17.16
C PHE A 16 21.43 -2.59 17.37
N GLU A 17 21.83 -1.88 16.31
CA GLU A 17 22.89 -0.87 16.35
C GLU A 17 22.48 0.41 17.11
N GLU A 18 21.26 0.90 16.89
CA GLU A 18 20.81 2.19 17.43
C GLU A 18 20.22 2.09 18.84
N LEU A 19 19.52 0.99 19.16
CA LEU A 19 18.82 0.83 20.44
C LEU A 19 19.47 -0.21 21.36
N GLY A 20 20.49 -0.93 20.89
CA GLY A 20 21.19 -1.95 21.68
C GLY A 20 20.34 -3.18 22.03
N LEU A 21 19.20 -3.37 21.36
CA LEU A 21 18.39 -4.58 21.47
C LEU A 21 19.23 -5.78 21.05
N ASN A 22 19.01 -6.95 21.65
CA ASN A 22 19.68 -8.14 21.13
C ASN A 22 19.10 -8.52 19.75
N LYS A 23 19.87 -9.26 18.93
CA LYS A 23 19.45 -9.61 17.56
C LYS A 23 18.12 -10.36 17.49
N ARG A 24 17.76 -11.11 18.53
CA ARG A 24 16.49 -11.84 18.60
C ARG A 24 15.33 -10.89 18.84
N GLU A 25 15.46 -10.00 19.81
CA GLU A 25 14.46 -8.97 20.15
C GLU A 25 14.24 -8.03 18.96
N ALA A 26 15.30 -7.54 18.33
CA ALA A 26 15.19 -6.67 17.17
C ALA A 26 14.40 -7.32 16.02
N LYS A 27 14.65 -8.61 15.75
CA LYS A 27 13.90 -9.37 14.76
C LYS A 27 12.43 -9.56 15.18
N GLU A 28 12.19 -9.90 16.44
CA GLU A 28 10.83 -10.07 16.98
C GLU A 28 10.01 -8.78 16.88
N VAL A 29 10.61 -7.62 17.17
CA VAL A 29 9.95 -6.30 17.06
C VAL A 29 9.56 -5.99 15.61
N VAL A 30 10.46 -6.22 14.65
CA VAL A 30 10.17 -6.00 13.23
C VAL A 30 9.05 -6.90 12.76
N GLU A 31 9.04 -8.17 13.13
CA GLU A 31 7.97 -9.09 12.73
C GLU A 31 6.63 -8.74 13.37
N GLN A 32 6.61 -8.43 14.67
CA GLN A 32 5.38 -8.00 15.36
C GLN A 32 4.79 -6.73 14.74
N PHE A 33 5.64 -5.76 14.34
CA PHE A 33 5.17 -4.54 13.69
C PHE A 33 4.39 -4.83 12.39
N PHE A 34 4.93 -5.69 11.51
CA PHE A 34 4.25 -6.03 10.26
C PHE A 34 3.03 -6.92 10.48
N GLU A 35 3.07 -7.78 11.50
CA GLU A 35 1.94 -8.64 11.83
C GLU A 35 0.75 -7.82 12.36
N GLU A 36 0.98 -6.86 13.26
CA GLU A 36 -0.09 -5.98 13.75
C GLU A 36 -0.75 -5.18 12.61
N ILE A 37 0.04 -4.71 11.63
CA ILE A 37 -0.48 -4.04 10.44
C ILE A 37 -1.32 -5.01 9.62
N ARG A 38 -0.84 -6.24 9.39
CA ARG A 38 -1.57 -7.27 8.65
C ARG A 38 -2.91 -7.56 9.32
N GLU A 39 -2.90 -7.87 10.61
CA GLU A 39 -4.11 -8.22 11.37
C GLU A 39 -5.13 -7.07 11.36
N SER A 40 -4.67 -5.82 11.56
CA SER A 40 -5.54 -4.65 11.48
C SER A 40 -6.20 -4.53 10.11
N LEU A 41 -5.42 -4.68 9.04
CA LEU A 41 -5.95 -4.61 7.68
C LEU A 41 -6.93 -5.76 7.42
N GLU A 42 -6.64 -7.00 7.83
CA GLU A 42 -7.54 -8.15 7.69
C GLU A 42 -8.90 -7.92 8.36
N ARG A 43 -8.93 -7.17 9.46
CA ARG A 43 -10.17 -6.74 10.14
C ARG A 43 -10.90 -5.57 9.47
N ASN A 44 -10.44 -5.13 8.29
CA ASN A 44 -10.88 -3.91 7.59
C ASN A 44 -10.65 -2.63 8.42
N GLU A 45 -9.72 -2.64 9.36
CA GLU A 45 -9.33 -1.46 10.12
C GLU A 45 -8.30 -0.64 9.33
N GLN A 46 -8.45 0.69 9.38
CA GLN A 46 -7.50 1.60 8.78
C GLN A 46 -6.28 1.77 9.69
N VAL A 47 -5.08 1.51 9.17
CA VAL A 47 -3.83 1.76 9.90
C VAL A 47 -3.29 3.12 9.51
N LYS A 48 -3.17 4.04 10.48
CA LYS A 48 -2.60 5.37 10.27
C LYS A 48 -1.19 5.44 10.84
N LEU A 49 -0.19 5.58 9.96
CA LEU A 49 1.21 5.79 10.33
C LEU A 49 1.55 7.27 10.14
N SER A 50 1.53 8.04 11.23
CA SER A 50 1.88 9.46 11.21
C SER A 50 3.28 9.66 10.60
N GLY A 51 3.38 10.52 9.59
CA GLY A 51 4.64 10.76 8.85
C GLY A 51 4.89 9.81 7.67
N TYR A 52 4.13 8.72 7.54
CA TYR A 52 4.29 7.73 6.46
C TYR A 52 3.03 7.56 5.59
N GLY A 53 1.84 7.75 6.16
CA GLY A 53 0.58 7.71 5.43
C GLY A 53 -0.49 6.85 6.10
N ILE A 54 -1.48 6.44 5.30
CA ILE A 54 -2.63 5.66 5.74
C ILE A 54 -2.70 4.38 4.89
N LEU A 55 -2.86 3.23 5.55
CA LEU A 55 -3.07 1.93 4.92
C LEU A 55 -4.52 1.49 5.11
N THR A 56 -5.16 1.06 4.03
CA THR A 56 -6.54 0.55 4.01
C THR A 56 -6.64 -0.61 3.03
N LEU A 57 -7.44 -1.63 3.35
CA LEU A 57 -7.80 -2.64 2.35
C LEU A 57 -8.67 -2.02 1.26
N GLY A 58 -8.21 -2.08 0.02
CA GLY A 58 -8.96 -1.66 -1.16
C GLY A 58 -9.47 -2.86 -1.94
N THR A 59 -10.76 -2.88 -2.27
CA THR A 59 -11.30 -3.84 -3.25
C THR A 59 -10.79 -3.46 -4.64
N ARG A 60 -9.96 -4.31 -5.26
CA ARG A 60 -9.65 -4.15 -6.69
C ARG A 60 -10.86 -4.56 -7.53
N ASN A 61 -11.82 -3.64 -7.70
CA ASN A 61 -12.86 -3.79 -8.72
C ASN A 61 -12.24 -3.48 -10.07
N ASN A 62 -11.84 -4.53 -10.79
CA ASN A 62 -11.47 -4.44 -12.20
C ASN A 62 -12.76 -4.25 -13.02
N ALA A 63 -13.42 -3.10 -12.90
CA ALA A 63 -14.54 -2.74 -13.74
C ALA A 63 -14.00 -2.23 -15.07
N LEU A 64 -14.17 -3.04 -16.12
CA LEU A 64 -13.94 -2.63 -17.50
C LEU A 64 -14.77 -1.39 -17.79
N VAL A 65 -14.13 -0.33 -18.25
CA VAL A 65 -14.82 0.83 -18.81
C VAL A 65 -15.19 0.49 -20.24
N GLU A 66 -16.47 0.18 -20.49
CA GLU A 66 -16.99 0.24 -21.86
C GLU A 66 -17.09 1.70 -22.30
N ILE A 67 -16.19 2.11 -23.21
CA ILE A 67 -16.32 3.40 -23.90
C ILE A 67 -17.51 3.29 -24.86
N GLN A 68 -18.64 3.88 -24.50
CA GLN A 68 -19.72 4.13 -25.45
C GLN A 68 -19.19 5.08 -26.54
N LYS A 69 -19.16 4.62 -27.79
CA LYS A 69 -18.76 5.44 -28.93
C LYS A 69 -19.73 6.64 -29.05
N PRO A 70 -19.22 7.86 -29.30
CA PRO A 70 -20.09 9.02 -29.49
C PRO A 70 -20.95 8.85 -30.75
N VAL A 71 -22.25 9.05 -30.62
CA VAL A 71 -23.20 9.08 -31.75
C VAL A 71 -22.81 10.25 -32.65
N LYS A 72 -22.41 9.96 -33.90
CA LYS A 72 -22.08 11.00 -34.88
C LYS A 72 -23.34 11.83 -35.19
N LYS A 73 -23.35 13.09 -34.75
CA LYS A 73 -24.38 14.10 -35.00
C LYS A 73 -24.27 14.70 -36.42
N SER A 74 -23.99 13.90 -37.45
CA SER A 74 -23.81 14.37 -38.84
C SER A 74 -24.94 13.96 -39.80
N GLN A 75 -26.10 13.56 -39.29
CA GLN A 75 -27.31 13.39 -40.10
C GLN A 75 -28.49 14.17 -39.49
N LEU A 76 -28.32 15.47 -39.31
CA LEU A 76 -29.44 16.40 -39.38
C LEU A 76 -29.23 17.17 -40.67
N ARG A 77 -29.88 16.73 -41.76
CA ARG A 77 -30.10 17.62 -42.89
C ARG A 77 -31.15 18.62 -42.43
N PRO A 78 -30.89 19.94 -42.44
CA PRO A 78 -31.99 20.89 -42.42
C PRO A 78 -32.76 20.75 -43.73
N ASP A 79 -34.05 20.90 -43.57
CA ASP A 79 -35.11 20.63 -44.52
C ASP A 79 -34.98 21.58 -45.72
N VAL A 80 -34.99 21.04 -46.94
CA VAL A 80 -35.32 21.77 -48.17
C VAL A 80 -36.41 21.00 -48.89
#